data_AF-A0A7W0RBK9-F1
#
_entry.id   AF-A0A7W0RBK9-F1
#
_cell.length_a   1.000
_cell.length_b   1.000
_cell.length_c   1.000
_cell.angle_alpha   90.00
_cell.angle_beta   90.00
_cell.angle_gamma   90.00
#
_symmetry.space_group_name_H-M   'P 1'
#
loop_
_entity.id
_entity.type
_entity.pdbx_description
1 polymer ?
#
loop_
_entity_poly.entity_id
_entity_poly.type
_entity_poly.pdbx_seq_one_letter_code
_entity_poly.pdbx_strand_id
1 'polypeptide(L)'
;ALAESETCPLLLEDTAGAGNTLGRSFGELARVIELAGSHERLGLCLDSCHMLASGFDVRTADGIARVMDECVAIVGEGRLRCLHVNDSQTPLGSNRDRHAPLGDGELGSRGCAAFLSEPRFEALPAIFEGPGVEGKAPAKADMDRMKRLRSNGLRARKKV
;
A
#
# COMPACT_ATOMS: atom_id res chain seq x y z
N ALA A 1 -21.04 -12.06 -0.64
CA ALA A 1 -19.66 -12.13 -0.14
C ALA A 1 -19.64 -12.13 1.39
N LEU A 2 -19.94 -11.03 2.08
CA LEU A 2 -19.97 -11.02 3.56
C LEU A 2 -20.97 -12.02 4.15
N ALA A 3 -22.16 -12.17 3.54
CA ALA A 3 -23.15 -13.15 3.99
C ALA A 3 -22.77 -14.62 3.70
N GLU A 4 -21.76 -14.86 2.87
CA GLU A 4 -21.35 -16.22 2.43
C GLU A 4 -20.23 -16.81 3.32
N SER A 5 -19.76 -16.05 4.31
CA SER A 5 -18.73 -16.47 5.25
C SER A 5 -18.86 -15.70 6.55
N GLU A 6 -18.74 -16.37 7.70
CA GLU A 6 -18.76 -15.71 9.00
C GLU A 6 -17.43 -15.05 9.39
N THR A 7 -16.31 -15.54 8.82
CA THR A 7 -14.96 -15.21 9.32
C THR A 7 -14.07 -14.54 8.29
N CYS A 8 -14.34 -14.69 6.99
CA CYS A 8 -13.47 -14.14 5.95
C CYS A 8 -13.65 -12.61 5.84
N PRO A 9 -12.59 -11.81 6.02
CA PRO A 9 -12.65 -10.37 5.75
C PRO A 9 -12.69 -10.09 4.25
N LEU A 10 -13.29 -8.97 3.87
CA LEU A 10 -13.24 -8.45 2.51
C LEU A 10 -12.50 -7.12 2.54
N LEU A 11 -11.37 -7.07 1.84
CA LEU A 11 -10.49 -5.91 1.82
C LEU A 11 -10.70 -5.15 0.50
N LEU A 12 -10.99 -3.86 0.60
CA LEU A 12 -10.99 -2.96 -0.54
C LEU A 12 -9.56 -2.46 -0.74
N GLU A 13 -9.03 -2.62 -1.94
CA GLU A 13 -7.71 -2.09 -2.29
C GLU A 13 -7.85 -0.68 -2.85
N ASP A 14 -6.92 0.22 -2.52
CA ASP A 14 -6.82 1.49 -3.23
C ASP A 14 -6.38 1.24 -4.68
N THR A 15 -6.76 2.14 -5.58
CA THR A 15 -6.42 1.99 -7.01
C THR A 15 -5.62 3.17 -7.51
N ALA A 16 -4.82 2.95 -8.56
CA ALA A 16 -4.12 4.03 -9.24
C ALA A 16 -5.08 5.08 -9.87
N GLY A 17 -6.39 4.81 -9.95
CA GLY A 17 -7.36 5.69 -10.60
C GLY A 17 -7.25 5.69 -12.13
N ALA A 18 -6.84 4.56 -12.72
CA ALA A 18 -6.82 4.38 -14.16
C ALA A 18 -8.25 4.18 -14.71
N GLY A 19 -8.59 4.88 -15.80
CA GLY A 19 -9.90 4.76 -16.44
C GLY A 19 -11.06 5.10 -15.49
N ASN A 20 -12.01 4.17 -15.33
CA ASN A 20 -13.22 4.34 -14.51
C ASN A 20 -13.16 3.52 -13.20
N THR A 21 -11.95 3.27 -12.67
CA THR A 21 -11.78 2.58 -11.38
C THR A 21 -12.26 3.46 -10.22
N LEU A 22 -12.75 2.82 -9.16
CA LEU A 22 -13.10 3.46 -7.89
C LEU A 22 -12.05 3.11 -6.83
N GLY A 23 -11.97 3.91 -5.78
CA GLY A 23 -11.04 3.70 -4.68
C GLY A 23 -9.68 4.39 -4.90
N ARG A 24 -9.61 5.42 -5.75
CA ARG A 24 -8.37 6.20 -5.95
C ARG A 24 -8.06 7.16 -4.81
N SER A 25 -9.01 7.34 -3.88
CA SER A 25 -8.88 8.19 -2.70
C SER A 25 -9.49 7.51 -1.49
N PHE A 26 -9.03 7.87 -0.30
CA PHE A 26 -9.63 7.38 0.94
C PHE A 26 -11.10 7.76 1.10
N GLY A 27 -11.52 8.91 0.55
CA GLY A 27 -12.93 9.32 0.55
C GLY A 27 -13.82 8.37 -0.25
N GLU A 28 -13.36 7.92 -1.43
CA GLU A 28 -14.08 6.91 -2.21
C GLU A 28 -14.16 5.57 -1.47
N LEU A 29 -13.05 5.11 -0.90
CA LEU A 29 -13.00 3.86 -0.13
C LEU A 29 -13.93 3.91 1.09
N ALA A 30 -13.88 5.00 1.86
CA ALA A 30 -14.78 5.23 3.00
C ALA A 30 -16.24 5.23 2.56
N ARG A 31 -16.56 5.87 1.43
CA ARG A 31 -17.93 5.91 0.91
C ARG A 31 -18.43 4.52 0.49
N VAL A 32 -17.58 3.69 -0.11
CA VAL A 32 -17.93 2.29 -0.43
C VAL A 32 -18.18 1.49 0.84
N ILE A 33 -17.33 1.63 1.87
CA ILE A 33 -17.50 0.95 3.16
C ILE A 33 -18.82 1.37 3.82
N GLU A 34 -19.12 2.67 3.85
CA GLU A 34 -20.35 3.22 4.41
C GLU A 34 -21.59 2.67 3.70
N LEU A 35 -21.61 2.72 2.37
CA LEU A 35 -22.72 2.19 1.55
C LEU A 35 -22.89 0.68 1.70
N ALA A 36 -21.82 -0.05 1.99
CA ALA A 36 -21.84 -1.47 2.30
C ALA A 36 -22.20 -1.78 3.77
N GLY A 37 -22.61 -0.78 4.55
CA GLY A 37 -23.11 -0.94 5.91
C GLY A 37 -22.03 -0.94 7.00
N SER A 38 -20.79 -0.54 6.68
CA SER A 38 -19.69 -0.37 7.64
C SER A 38 -19.32 -1.64 8.44
N HIS A 39 -19.65 -2.81 7.93
CA HIS A 39 -19.43 -4.10 8.60
C HIS A 39 -17.96 -4.25 9.05
N GLU A 40 -17.69 -4.77 10.24
CA GLU A 40 -16.34 -4.84 10.85
C GLU A 40 -15.32 -5.64 10.01
N ARG A 41 -15.80 -6.65 9.28
CA ARG A 41 -15.02 -7.46 8.33
C ARG A 41 -14.68 -6.75 7.01
N LEU A 42 -15.20 -5.55 6.76
CA LEU A 42 -14.74 -4.70 5.66
C LEU A 42 -13.47 -3.97 6.09
N GLY A 43 -12.40 -4.15 5.35
CA GLY A 43 -11.12 -3.50 5.62
C GLY A 43 -10.49 -2.95 4.35
N LEU A 44 -9.23 -2.55 4.48
CA LEU A 44 -8.39 -2.06 3.40
C LEU A 44 -7.19 -2.97 3.15
N CYS A 45 -6.85 -3.10 1.87
CA CYS A 45 -5.48 -3.35 1.42
C CYS A 45 -4.94 -2.03 0.88
N LEU A 46 -3.70 -1.65 1.22
CA LEU A 46 -3.06 -0.49 0.62
C LEU A 46 -1.89 -0.92 -0.26
N ASP A 47 -1.88 -0.47 -1.51
CA ASP A 47 -0.86 -0.72 -2.51
C ASP A 47 0.05 0.51 -2.69
N SER A 48 1.35 0.36 -2.42
CA SER A 48 2.28 1.49 -2.49
C SER A 48 2.49 2.07 -3.89
N CYS A 49 2.31 1.28 -4.96
CA CYS A 49 2.35 1.76 -6.34
C CYS A 49 1.08 2.55 -6.66
N HIS A 50 -0.10 2.03 -6.29
CA HIS A 50 -1.37 2.72 -6.49
C HIS A 50 -1.43 4.03 -5.72
N MET A 51 -0.95 4.05 -4.48
CA MET A 51 -0.85 5.27 -3.68
C MET A 51 0.00 6.33 -4.39
N LEU A 52 1.18 5.98 -4.90
CA LEU A 52 2.00 6.93 -5.65
C LEU A 52 1.29 7.37 -6.94
N ALA A 53 0.77 6.43 -7.72
CA ALA A 53 0.12 6.72 -8.99
C ALA A 53 -1.15 7.57 -8.85
N SER A 54 -1.87 7.46 -7.73
CA SER A 54 -3.09 8.23 -7.43
C SER A 54 -2.83 9.61 -6.82
N GLY A 55 -1.60 9.86 -6.34
CA GLY A 55 -1.13 11.18 -5.89
C GLY A 55 -0.66 11.26 -4.44
N PHE A 56 -0.63 10.15 -3.70
CA PHE A 56 -0.09 10.11 -2.34
C PHE A 56 1.44 9.97 -2.36
N ASP A 57 2.16 10.99 -1.88
CA ASP A 57 3.61 10.92 -1.76
C ASP A 57 4.06 10.17 -0.49
N VAL A 58 4.27 8.86 -0.65
CA VAL A 58 4.68 7.93 0.42
C VAL A 58 6.18 7.66 0.46
N ARG A 59 6.99 8.45 -0.27
CA ARG A 59 8.41 8.16 -0.49
C ARG A 59 9.33 8.51 0.69
N THR A 60 8.77 9.13 1.73
CA THR A 60 9.49 9.53 2.94
C THR A 60 8.73 9.10 4.18
N ALA A 61 9.42 8.98 5.32
CA ALA A 61 8.80 8.58 6.58
C ALA A 61 7.68 9.55 7.00
N ASP A 62 7.90 10.85 6.87
CA ASP A 62 6.89 11.88 7.17
C ASP A 62 5.75 11.87 6.14
N GLY A 63 6.06 11.60 4.87
CA GLY A 63 5.08 11.47 3.80
C GLY A 63 4.07 10.36 4.08
N ILE A 64 4.55 9.12 4.27
CA ILE A 64 3.67 8.00 4.60
C ILE A 64 2.97 8.20 5.94
N ALA A 65 3.62 8.84 6.92
CA ALA A 65 2.99 9.09 8.21
C ALA A 65 1.75 10.00 8.08
N ARG A 66 1.86 11.11 7.33
CA ARG A 66 0.73 12.02 7.08
C ARG A 66 -0.37 11.37 6.26
N VAL A 67 0.00 10.60 5.24
CA VAL A 67 -0.98 9.88 4.40
C VAL A 67 -1.77 8.87 5.25
N MET A 68 -1.10 8.18 6.17
CA MET A 68 -1.78 7.26 7.08
C MET A 68 -2.62 7.98 8.14
N ASP A 69 -2.25 9.19 8.58
CA ASP A 69 -3.10 10.02 9.45
C ASP A 69 -4.40 10.40 8.72
N GLU A 70 -4.31 10.79 7.46
CA GLU A 70 -5.45 11.06 6.59
C GLU A 70 -6.32 9.80 6.40
N CYS A 71 -5.72 8.64 6.11
CA CYS A 71 -6.43 7.38 5.97
C CYS A 71 -7.23 7.04 7.24
N VAL A 72 -6.62 7.16 8.42
CA VAL A 72 -7.29 6.87 9.70
C VAL A 72 -8.41 7.87 9.97
N ALA A 73 -8.19 9.16 9.68
CA ALA A 73 -9.21 10.19 9.88
C ALA A 73 -10.44 9.98 8.98
N ILE A 74 -10.24 9.51 7.74
CA ILE A 74 -11.31 9.37 6.75
C ILE A 74 -12.00 7.99 6.82
N VAL A 75 -11.21 6.91 6.87
CA VAL A 75 -11.74 5.54 6.77
C VAL A 75 -11.97 4.90 8.14
N GLY A 76 -11.27 5.38 9.17
CA GLY A 76 -11.35 4.89 10.54
C GLY A 76 -10.21 3.95 10.92
N GLU A 77 -9.91 3.94 12.22
CA GLU A 77 -8.85 3.10 12.79
C GLU A 77 -9.18 1.60 12.67
N GLY A 78 -8.13 0.78 12.54
CA GLY A 78 -8.27 -0.66 12.47
C GLY A 78 -8.86 -1.18 11.16
N ARG A 79 -9.12 -0.35 10.15
CA ARG A 79 -9.59 -0.83 8.84
C ARG A 79 -8.49 -1.42 7.98
N LEU A 80 -7.24 -0.96 8.12
CA LEU A 80 -6.11 -1.49 7.38
C LEU A 80 -5.75 -2.91 7.86
N ARG A 81 -5.70 -3.87 6.93
CA ARG A 81 -5.45 -5.29 7.23
C ARG A 81 -4.42 -5.95 6.32
N CYS A 82 -4.05 -5.34 5.19
CA CYS A 82 -3.09 -5.90 4.24
C CYS A 82 -2.34 -4.79 3.51
N LEU A 83 -1.15 -5.11 3.01
CA LEU A 83 -0.34 -4.24 2.18
C LEU A 83 0.04 -4.97 0.90
N HIS A 84 -0.06 -4.28 -0.22
CA HIS A 84 0.68 -4.61 -1.42
C HIS A 84 1.88 -3.65 -1.51
N VAL A 85 3.08 -4.19 -1.65
CA VAL A 85 4.32 -3.43 -1.59
C VAL A 85 4.99 -3.48 -2.94
N ASN A 86 4.50 -2.62 -3.82
CA ASN A 86 4.95 -2.52 -5.19
C ASN A 86 5.63 -1.16 -5.41
N ASP A 87 6.76 -1.16 -6.12
CA ASP A 87 7.31 0.09 -6.65
C ASP A 87 6.58 0.43 -7.97
N SER A 88 6.64 1.69 -8.40
CA SER A 88 5.96 2.15 -9.60
C SER A 88 6.94 2.43 -10.73
N GLN A 89 6.61 2.00 -11.94
CA GLN A 89 7.32 2.43 -13.16
C GLN A 89 6.94 3.86 -13.57
N THR A 90 5.97 4.48 -12.89
CA THR A 90 5.37 5.74 -13.34
C THR A 90 5.35 6.81 -12.25
N PRO A 91 5.44 8.11 -12.61
CA PRO A 91 5.55 9.17 -11.62
C PRO A 91 4.33 9.32 -10.71
N LEU A 92 4.50 10.08 -9.62
CA LEU A 92 3.43 10.54 -8.73
C LEU A 92 2.26 11.15 -9.52
N GLY A 93 1.04 10.70 -9.24
CA GLY A 93 -0.17 11.23 -9.88
C GLY A 93 -0.33 10.88 -11.36
N SER A 94 0.33 9.82 -11.84
CA SER A 94 0.25 9.39 -13.24
C SER A 94 -1.10 8.76 -13.62
N ASN A 95 -1.88 8.31 -12.64
CA ASN A 95 -3.05 7.47 -12.82
C ASN A 95 -2.79 6.17 -13.61
N ARG A 96 -1.57 5.62 -13.52
CA ARG A 96 -1.18 4.38 -14.20
C ARG A 96 -0.70 3.32 -13.22
N ASP A 97 -1.34 2.16 -13.30
CA ASP A 97 -0.93 0.95 -12.60
C ASP A 97 0.13 0.19 -13.43
N ARG A 98 1.41 0.37 -13.06
CA ARG A 98 2.56 -0.31 -13.66
C ARG A 98 3.61 -0.59 -12.59
N HIS A 99 3.63 -1.82 -12.07
CA HIS A 99 4.56 -2.23 -11.03
C HIS A 99 6.01 -2.37 -11.54
N ALA A 100 6.98 -1.93 -10.76
CA ALA A 100 8.41 -2.06 -11.01
C ALA A 100 9.08 -3.09 -10.09
N PRO A 101 10.27 -3.62 -10.43
CA PRO A 101 11.01 -4.53 -9.55
C PRO A 101 11.47 -3.82 -8.29
N LEU A 102 10.89 -4.17 -7.13
CA LEU A 102 10.90 -3.43 -5.85
C LEU A 102 11.68 -2.11 -5.88
N GLY A 103 12.64 -1.71 -5.05
CA GLY A 103 13.22 -0.34 -5.09
C GLY A 103 13.93 0.22 -6.36
N ASP A 104 13.58 -0.17 -7.58
CA ASP A 104 14.12 0.28 -8.87
C ASP A 104 13.17 1.23 -9.66
N GLY A 105 12.01 1.57 -9.09
CA GLY A 105 11.04 2.49 -9.68
C GLY A 105 11.07 3.90 -9.07
N GLU A 106 9.92 4.57 -9.16
CA GLU A 106 9.71 5.96 -8.76
C GLU A 106 9.53 6.15 -7.24
N LEU A 107 9.12 5.11 -6.50
CA LEU A 107 9.30 5.10 -5.05
C LEU A 107 10.79 4.93 -4.73
N GLY A 108 11.43 4.03 -5.46
CA GLY A 108 12.82 3.65 -5.31
C GLY A 108 13.10 3.02 -3.94
N SER A 109 14.34 2.59 -3.75
CA SER A 109 14.76 1.92 -2.51
C SER A 109 14.48 2.73 -1.23
N ARG A 110 14.58 4.07 -1.27
CA ARG A 110 14.29 4.92 -0.11
C ARG A 110 12.79 5.00 0.17
N GLY A 111 11.96 5.17 -0.86
CA GLY A 111 10.51 5.21 -0.70
C GLY A 111 9.93 3.88 -0.25
N CYS A 112 10.34 2.78 -0.86
CA CYS A 112 9.95 1.44 -0.41
C CYS A 112 10.38 1.18 1.04
N ALA A 113 11.58 1.61 1.44
CA ALA A 113 12.03 1.48 2.83
C ALA A 113 11.20 2.35 3.79
N ALA A 114 10.83 3.57 3.41
CA ALA A 114 9.97 4.44 4.20
C ALA A 114 8.57 3.82 4.39
N PHE A 115 7.96 3.35 3.31
CA PHE A 115 6.66 2.67 3.32
C PHE A 115 6.68 1.43 4.22
N LEU A 116 7.60 0.50 3.97
CA LEU A 116 7.74 -0.76 4.72
C LEU A 116 8.06 -0.60 6.21
N SER A 117 8.50 0.58 6.62
CA SER A 117 8.88 0.86 8.02
C SER A 117 7.86 1.69 8.78
N GLU A 118 6.70 1.97 8.19
CA GLU A 118 5.63 2.68 8.86
C GLU A 118 5.14 1.90 10.10
N PRO A 119 5.16 2.47 11.32
CA PRO A 119 4.84 1.73 12.54
C PRO A 119 3.45 1.09 12.55
N ARG A 120 2.47 1.72 11.90
CA ARG A 120 1.09 1.20 11.78
C ARG A 120 0.98 -0.06 10.92
N PHE A 121 2.03 -0.42 10.20
CA PHE A 121 2.08 -1.62 9.35
C PHE A 121 2.63 -2.85 10.07
N GLU A 122 3.01 -2.72 11.35
CA GLU A 122 3.54 -3.84 12.11
C GLU A 122 2.53 -5.01 12.17
N ALA A 123 3.06 -6.23 12.06
CA ALA A 123 2.28 -7.47 11.98
C ALA A 123 1.28 -7.61 10.81
N LEU A 124 1.16 -6.62 9.91
CA LEU A 124 0.32 -6.77 8.71
C LEU A 124 0.98 -7.70 7.68
N PRO A 125 0.20 -8.53 6.96
CA PRO A 125 0.67 -9.22 5.77
C PRO A 125 1.07 -8.19 4.71
N ALA A 126 2.20 -8.44 4.07
CA ALA A 126 2.73 -7.58 3.02
C ALA A 126 3.09 -8.46 1.82
N ILE A 127 2.46 -8.18 0.69
CA ILE A 127 2.51 -8.99 -0.54
C ILE A 127 3.27 -8.19 -1.60
N PHE A 128 4.14 -8.86 -2.36
CA PHE A 128 4.80 -8.27 -3.51
C PHE A 128 4.23 -8.87 -4.78
N GLU A 129 3.82 -8.02 -5.71
CA GLU A 129 3.11 -8.38 -6.94
C GLU A 129 3.81 -7.84 -8.19
N GLY A 130 4.86 -7.04 -8.00
CA GLY A 130 5.69 -6.54 -9.07
C GLY A 130 6.52 -7.62 -9.74
N PRO A 131 7.14 -7.29 -10.89
CA PRO A 131 8.11 -8.16 -11.52
C PRO A 131 9.29 -8.40 -10.57
N GLY A 132 9.72 -9.64 -10.42
CA GLY A 132 10.93 -9.98 -9.67
C GLY A 132 12.20 -9.48 -10.36
N VAL A 133 13.35 -9.76 -9.76
CA VAL A 133 14.68 -9.44 -10.30
C VAL A 133 14.80 -9.82 -11.79
N GLU A 134 15.32 -8.90 -12.60
CA GLU A 134 15.45 -9.04 -14.08
C GLU A 134 14.12 -9.26 -14.83
N GLY A 135 12.99 -8.87 -14.25
CA GLY A 135 11.67 -9.02 -14.89
C GLY A 135 11.10 -10.43 -14.79
N LYS A 136 11.66 -11.30 -13.96
CA LYS A 136 11.20 -12.69 -13.75
C LYS A 136 10.01 -12.73 -12.79
N ALA A 137 9.47 -13.93 -12.57
CA ALA A 137 8.50 -14.15 -11.51
C ALA A 137 9.14 -13.85 -10.12
N PRO A 138 8.37 -13.32 -9.16
CA PRO A 138 8.84 -13.11 -7.80
C PRO A 138 9.46 -14.37 -7.20
N ALA A 139 10.61 -14.21 -6.57
CA ALA A 139 11.37 -15.29 -5.95
C ALA A 139 11.83 -14.90 -4.53
N LYS A 140 12.50 -15.84 -3.86
CA LYS A 140 13.09 -15.62 -2.53
C LYS A 140 13.97 -14.36 -2.48
N ALA A 141 14.69 -14.05 -3.55
CA ALA A 141 15.55 -12.87 -3.62
C ALA A 141 14.78 -11.54 -3.45
N ASP A 142 13.55 -11.47 -3.97
CA ASP A 142 12.66 -10.30 -3.84
C ASP A 142 12.14 -10.18 -2.40
N MET A 143 11.78 -11.30 -1.78
CA MET A 143 11.40 -11.34 -0.36
C MET A 143 12.56 -10.91 0.54
N ASP A 144 13.78 -11.35 0.25
CA ASP A 144 14.97 -10.94 0.98
C ASP A 144 15.27 -9.44 0.76
N ARG A 145 15.00 -8.91 -0.45
CA ARG A 145 15.10 -7.48 -0.74
C ARG A 145 14.10 -6.67 0.08
N MET A 146 12.84 -7.10 0.12
CA MET A 146 11.78 -6.47 0.92
C MET A 146 12.16 -6.42 2.41
N LYS A 147 12.65 -7.53 2.98
CA LYS A 147 13.15 -7.58 4.37
C LYS A 147 14.32 -6.62 4.63
N ARG A 148 15.27 -6.52 3.68
CA ARG A 148 16.37 -5.56 3.75
C ARG A 148 15.86 -4.12 3.73
N LEU A 149 14.94 -3.79 2.84
CA LEU A 149 14.36 -2.44 2.74
C LEU A 149 13.61 -2.05 4.01
N ARG A 150 12.77 -2.94 4.57
CA ARG A 150 12.13 -2.74 5.88
C ARG A 150 13.16 -2.47 6.98
N SER A 151 14.21 -3.31 7.05
CA SER A 151 15.28 -3.15 8.03
C SER A 151 16.02 -1.81 7.88
N ASN A 152 16.24 -1.35 6.65
CA ASN A 152 16.85 -0.06 6.38
C ASN A 152 15.95 1.10 6.85
N GLY A 153 14.66 1.05 6.54
CA GLY A 153 13.68 2.05 6.95
C GLY A 153 13.56 2.15 8.47
N LEU A 154 13.47 1.02 9.18
CA LEU A 154 13.44 0.98 10.65
C LEU A 154 14.70 1.60 11.26
N ARG A 155 15.88 1.37 10.67
CA ARG A 155 17.12 2.01 11.13
C ARG A 155 17.15 3.51 10.84
N ALA A 156 16.58 3.95 9.72
CA ALA A 156 16.50 5.37 9.37
C ALA A 156 15.61 6.13 10.37
N ARG A 157 14.44 5.57 10.72
CA ARG A 157 13.50 6.17 11.68
C ARG A 157 14.06 6.32 13.10
N LYS A 158 14.98 5.44 13.53
CA LYS A 158 15.65 5.53 14.85
C LYS A 158 16.72 6.62 14.94
N LYS A 159 17.15 7.19 13.81
CA LYS A 159 18.20 8.22 13.75
C LYS A 159 17.63 9.65 13.74
N VAL A 160 16.31 9.76 13.61
CA VAL A 160 15.54 11.01 13.67
C VAL A 160 15.03 11.15 15.09
#